data_AF-A0A6N3I100-F1
#
_entry.id   AF-A0A6N3I100-F1
#
_cell.length_a   1.000
_cell.length_b   1.000
_cell.length_c   1.000
_cell.angle_alpha   90.00
_cell.angle_beta   90.00
_cell.angle_gamma   90.00
#
_symmetry.space_group_name_H-M   'P 1'
#
loop_
_entity.id
_entity.type
_entity.pdbx_description
1 polymer ?
#
loop_
_entity_poly.entity_id
_entity_poly.type
_entity_poly.pdbx_seq_one_letter_code
_entity_poly.pdbx_strand_id
1 'polypeptide(L)'
;MDTLEKGRNMKKVGILGGTGEIGKRVVKLLENQYELLVSYHSVKPSVTAHNQYIQLDVDISDDLESFCSQCSIIVNCAGASFVNGEKIARAAAKYHIPVVDPSGEAFLEDRIADIENESVYVLSSGFFPGMTGLLMKYLCESLKSVDCIMGLSITNEIPSRSAIKDFILTNTAGFGTALNYYENGELKRDETPIYRIVENKEYTLQNYYTIELQRITQKYKPERANWYYASFGEEITKLMQEAVIKYGLKQGDEALQQSIDSIIKLFEMTGGSTAAYNYIHIEVTGSDNNQGHIRTADVHSSYSSDISSIIAAYTVKALVEKQPDFGIHYAMDIVDLETVIHDLPQLNIDLVLTDKILEKEETYEEGSI
;
A
#
# COMPACT_ATOMS: atom_id res chain seq x y z
N MET A 1 1.15 22.89 -42.35
CA MET A 1 -0.12 22.40 -41.80
C MET A 1 -0.09 20.89 -41.97
N ASP A 2 0.27 20.05 -41.00
CA ASP A 2 0.22 20.23 -39.54
C ASP A 2 1.34 19.48 -38.82
N THR A 3 2.55 20.03 -38.88
CA THR A 3 3.58 19.85 -37.85
C THR A 3 3.29 20.69 -36.58
N LEU A 4 2.05 21.17 -36.43
CA LEU A 4 1.54 22.00 -35.32
C LEU A 4 0.51 21.27 -34.42
N GLU A 5 0.15 20.01 -34.71
CA GLU A 5 -0.70 19.19 -33.82
C GLU A 5 0.10 18.24 -32.88
N LYS A 6 1.43 18.38 -32.84
CA LYS A 6 2.28 17.75 -31.81
C LYS A 6 2.51 18.65 -30.58
N GLY A 7 1.51 19.46 -30.27
CA GLY A 7 1.37 20.20 -29.02
C GLY A 7 0.15 19.73 -28.25
N ARG A 8 -0.02 18.41 -28.05
CA ARG A 8 -0.90 17.96 -26.97
C ARG A 8 -0.23 18.41 -25.68
N ASN A 9 -0.75 19.49 -25.09
CA ASN A 9 -0.41 20.02 -23.78
C ASN A 9 0.19 18.93 -22.90
N MET A 10 1.44 19.11 -22.43
CA MET A 10 1.92 18.31 -21.30
C MET A 10 0.89 18.51 -20.19
N LYS A 11 0.08 17.49 -19.96
CA LYS A 11 -0.97 17.54 -18.96
C LYS A 11 -0.29 17.39 -17.58
N LYS A 12 -0.83 18.10 -16.59
CA LYS A 12 -0.26 18.20 -15.24
C LYS A 12 -0.56 16.96 -14.41
N VAL A 13 0.37 16.51 -13.58
CA VAL A 13 0.08 15.54 -12.51
C VAL A 13 -0.53 16.30 -11.34
N GLY A 14 -1.77 15.98 -11.01
CA GLY A 14 -2.49 16.54 -9.88
C GLY A 14 -2.23 15.75 -8.61
N ILE A 15 -1.70 16.37 -7.56
CA ILE A 15 -1.46 15.73 -6.26
C ILE A 15 -2.45 16.28 -5.25
N LEU A 16 -3.41 15.45 -4.85
CA LEU A 16 -4.36 15.77 -3.79
C LEU A 16 -3.72 15.52 -2.42
N GLY A 17 -3.75 16.49 -1.49
CA GLY A 17 -3.10 16.34 -0.18
C GLY A 17 -1.57 16.44 -0.20
N GLY A 18 -1.01 17.33 -1.04
CA GLY A 18 0.43 17.44 -1.28
C GLY A 18 1.28 17.94 -0.10
N THR A 19 0.67 18.37 1.00
CA THR A 19 1.38 18.75 2.23
C THR A 19 1.44 17.63 3.27
N GLY A 20 0.71 16.53 3.05
CA GLY A 20 0.78 15.34 3.91
C GLY A 20 2.09 14.58 3.74
N GLU A 21 2.34 13.59 4.62
CA GLU A 21 3.59 12.83 4.62
C GLU A 21 3.87 12.11 3.29
N ILE A 22 2.85 11.49 2.69
CA ILE A 22 2.99 10.83 1.38
C ILE A 22 3.06 11.90 0.27
N GLY A 23 2.09 12.82 0.23
CA GLY A 23 1.95 13.80 -0.84
C GLY A 23 3.21 14.66 -1.06
N LYS A 24 3.83 15.16 0.02
CA LYS A 24 5.04 16.01 -0.09
C LYS A 24 6.24 15.25 -0.67
N ARG A 25 6.29 13.93 -0.48
CA ARG A 25 7.34 13.06 -1.01
C ARG A 25 7.07 12.68 -2.47
N VAL A 26 5.81 12.40 -2.82
CA VAL A 26 5.38 12.22 -4.22
C VAL A 26 5.73 13.46 -5.04
N VAL A 27 5.48 14.67 -4.51
CA VAL A 27 5.88 15.94 -5.15
C VAL A 27 7.38 15.93 -5.46
N LYS A 28 8.24 15.65 -4.47
CA LYS A 28 9.71 15.62 -4.67
C LYS A 28 10.16 14.59 -5.71
N LEU A 29 9.51 13.43 -5.76
CA LEU A 29 9.85 12.36 -6.69
C LEU A 29 9.46 12.69 -8.14
N LEU A 30 8.48 13.58 -8.34
CA LEU A 30 7.90 13.89 -9.66
C LEU A 30 8.23 15.30 -10.17
N GLU A 31 8.60 16.26 -9.32
CA GLU A 31 8.70 17.70 -9.66
C GLU A 31 9.76 18.03 -10.72
N ASN A 32 10.76 17.18 -10.93
CA ASN A 32 11.79 17.37 -11.94
C ASN A 32 11.45 16.71 -13.29
N GLN A 33 10.36 15.94 -13.35
CA GLN A 33 9.98 15.14 -14.53
C GLN A 33 8.61 15.54 -15.09
N TYR A 34 7.74 16.12 -14.24
CA TYR A 34 6.36 16.44 -14.58
C TYR A 34 5.98 17.83 -14.08
N GLU A 35 5.07 18.49 -14.79
CA GLU A 35 4.42 19.70 -14.29
C GLU A 35 3.39 19.30 -13.22
N LEU A 36 3.49 19.88 -12.02
CA LEU A 36 2.67 19.49 -10.87
C LEU A 36 1.63 20.57 -10.51
N LEU A 37 0.39 20.13 -10.33
CA LEU A 37 -0.66 20.87 -9.64
C LEU A 37 -0.89 20.23 -8.27
N VAL A 38 -0.57 20.95 -7.21
CA VAL A 38 -0.50 20.37 -5.86
C VAL A 38 -1.52 21.06 -4.97
N SER A 39 -2.42 20.29 -4.37
CA SER A 39 -3.37 20.85 -3.39
C SER A 39 -2.83 20.82 -1.96
N TYR A 40 -3.30 21.74 -1.13
CA TYR A 40 -3.14 21.73 0.31
C TYR A 40 -4.46 22.16 0.98
N HIS A 41 -4.69 21.72 2.22
CA HIS A 41 -5.91 22.08 2.95
C HIS A 41 -5.73 23.37 3.77
N SER A 42 -4.83 23.36 4.76
CA SER A 42 -4.71 24.47 5.73
C SER A 42 -3.46 25.32 5.56
N VAL A 43 -2.30 24.70 5.35
CA VAL A 43 -1.00 25.39 5.36
C VAL A 43 -0.40 25.35 3.96
N LYS A 44 -0.22 26.52 3.37
CA LYS A 44 0.47 26.64 2.09
C LYS A 44 1.95 26.26 2.26
N PRO A 45 2.49 25.31 1.51
CA PRO A 45 3.89 24.95 1.58
C PRO A 45 4.77 26.08 1.01
N SER A 46 6.03 26.11 1.45
CA SER A 46 7.06 26.97 0.88
C SER A 46 7.20 26.67 -0.61
N VAL A 47 6.89 27.66 -1.45
CA VAL A 47 6.80 27.50 -2.90
C VAL A 47 8.18 27.20 -3.48
N THR A 48 8.35 26.07 -4.16
CA THR A 48 9.39 25.92 -5.18
C THR A 48 8.85 26.58 -6.46
N ALA A 49 9.68 27.35 -7.17
CA ALA A 49 9.22 28.18 -8.30
C ALA A 49 8.59 27.39 -9.48
N HIS A 50 8.66 26.05 -9.44
CA HIS A 50 8.25 25.15 -10.52
C HIS A 50 6.85 24.53 -10.32
N ASN A 51 6.33 24.45 -9.09
CA ASN A 51 5.06 23.75 -8.81
C ASN A 51 3.92 24.73 -8.52
N GLN A 52 2.72 24.46 -9.05
CA GLN A 52 1.52 25.25 -8.76
C GLN A 52 0.80 24.69 -7.53
N TYR A 53 0.72 25.48 -6.46
CA TYR A 53 0.02 25.08 -5.23
C TYR A 53 -1.34 25.78 -5.10
N ILE A 54 -2.40 25.00 -4.84
CA ILE A 54 -3.75 25.53 -4.63
C ILE A 54 -4.30 25.09 -3.28
N GLN A 55 -5.07 25.96 -2.62
CA GLN A 55 -5.88 25.53 -1.49
C GLN A 55 -7.10 24.80 -2.03
N LEU A 56 -7.42 23.63 -1.48
CA LEU A 56 -8.56 22.85 -1.91
C LEU A 56 -9.10 22.02 -0.75
N ASP A 57 -10.41 22.05 -0.59
CA ASP A 57 -11.17 21.12 0.22
C ASP A 57 -11.80 20.08 -0.72
N VAL A 58 -11.42 18.81 -0.56
CA VAL A 58 -11.94 17.71 -1.38
C VAL A 58 -13.44 17.49 -1.16
N ASP A 59 -14.01 18.02 -0.07
CA ASP A 59 -15.44 17.93 0.18
C ASP A 59 -16.28 18.88 -0.68
N ILE A 60 -15.66 19.90 -1.27
CA ILE A 60 -16.32 20.85 -2.18
C ILE A 60 -16.21 20.32 -3.62
N SER A 61 -17.32 19.77 -4.14
CA SER A 61 -17.35 19.12 -5.46
C SER A 61 -16.84 20.01 -6.59
N ASP A 62 -17.25 21.28 -6.62
CA ASP A 62 -16.87 22.23 -7.68
C ASP A 62 -15.36 22.50 -7.69
N ASP A 63 -14.75 22.62 -6.50
CA ASP A 63 -13.30 22.84 -6.36
C ASP A 63 -12.52 21.60 -6.79
N LEU A 64 -12.98 20.41 -6.39
CA LEU A 64 -12.40 19.14 -6.78
C LEU A 64 -12.49 18.91 -8.30
N GLU A 65 -13.63 19.18 -8.91
CA GLU A 65 -13.82 19.06 -10.37
C GLU A 65 -12.97 20.07 -11.14
N SER A 66 -12.89 21.32 -10.65
CA SER A 66 -12.02 22.35 -11.21
C SER A 66 -10.55 21.92 -11.18
N PHE A 67 -10.10 21.33 -10.07
CA PHE A 67 -8.74 20.76 -9.96
C PHE A 67 -8.54 19.60 -10.95
N CYS A 68 -9.45 18.62 -10.95
CA CYS A 68 -9.37 17.46 -11.83
C CYS A 68 -9.27 17.87 -13.31
N SER A 69 -10.11 18.81 -13.76
CA SER A 69 -10.15 19.25 -15.18
C SER A 69 -8.82 19.78 -15.73
N GLN A 70 -7.88 20.18 -14.85
CA GLN A 70 -6.57 20.72 -15.20
C GLN A 70 -5.47 19.65 -15.28
N CYS A 71 -5.77 18.38 -14.98
CA CYS A 71 -4.79 17.31 -14.80
C CYS A 71 -4.87 16.22 -15.88
N SER A 72 -3.81 15.42 -16.02
CA SER A 72 -3.82 14.14 -16.75
C SER A 72 -3.90 12.92 -15.86
N ILE A 73 -3.39 13.02 -14.65
CA ILE A 73 -3.33 11.94 -13.67
C ILE A 73 -3.56 12.59 -12.31
N ILE A 74 -4.38 11.97 -11.47
CA ILE A 74 -4.60 12.39 -10.09
C ILE A 74 -3.93 11.38 -9.16
N VAL A 75 -3.13 11.86 -8.23
CA VAL A 75 -2.62 11.06 -7.10
C VAL A 75 -3.39 11.45 -5.85
N ASN A 76 -4.15 10.51 -5.30
CA ASN A 76 -4.89 10.71 -4.06
C ASN A 76 -3.96 10.53 -2.85
N CYS A 77 -3.39 11.63 -2.35
CA CYS A 77 -2.74 11.67 -1.04
C CYS A 77 -3.56 12.46 -0.01
N ALA A 78 -4.85 12.69 -0.28
CA ALA A 78 -5.70 13.54 0.57
C ALA A 78 -6.01 12.86 1.91
N GLY A 79 -6.19 11.54 1.93
CA GLY A 79 -6.44 10.73 3.14
C GLY A 79 -7.66 11.17 3.97
N ALA A 80 -8.39 10.30 4.64
CA ALA A 80 -8.41 8.85 4.57
C ALA A 80 -8.97 8.38 3.21
N SER A 81 -8.36 7.38 2.57
CA SER A 81 -8.82 6.87 1.26
C SER A 81 -10.26 6.35 1.36
N PHE A 82 -10.65 5.79 2.50
CA PHE A 82 -12.04 5.37 2.74
C PHE A 82 -13.07 6.51 2.62
N VAL A 83 -12.66 7.73 2.95
CA VAL A 83 -13.54 8.90 2.93
C VAL A 83 -13.50 9.58 1.56
N ASN A 84 -12.30 9.77 1.02
CA ASN A 84 -12.08 10.65 -0.12
C ASN A 84 -11.95 9.90 -1.45
N GLY A 85 -11.58 8.62 -1.42
CA GLY A 85 -11.25 7.83 -2.62
C GLY A 85 -12.38 7.80 -3.65
N GLU A 86 -13.60 7.47 -3.24
CA GLU A 86 -14.76 7.40 -4.15
C GLU A 86 -15.07 8.76 -4.77
N LYS A 87 -15.05 9.83 -3.96
CA LYS A 87 -15.34 11.19 -4.41
C LYS A 87 -14.33 11.66 -5.46
N ILE A 88 -13.05 11.41 -5.20
CA ILE A 88 -11.95 11.73 -6.11
C ILE A 88 -12.06 10.90 -7.40
N ALA A 89 -12.33 9.59 -7.29
CA ALA A 89 -12.52 8.71 -8.44
C ALA A 89 -13.68 9.19 -9.33
N ARG A 90 -14.82 9.54 -8.74
CA ARG A 90 -16.01 10.06 -9.46
C ARG A 90 -15.75 11.43 -10.10
N ALA A 91 -15.05 12.33 -9.42
CA ALA A 91 -14.69 13.63 -10.00
C ALA A 91 -13.73 13.48 -11.19
N ALA A 92 -12.76 12.58 -11.09
CA ALA A 92 -11.82 12.29 -12.18
C ALA A 92 -12.49 11.55 -13.36
N ALA A 93 -13.46 10.68 -13.09
CA ALA A 93 -14.22 9.92 -14.10
C ALA A 93 -14.90 10.83 -15.12
N LYS A 94 -15.46 11.98 -14.67
CA LYS A 94 -16.11 12.98 -15.53
C LYS A 94 -15.21 13.51 -16.65
N TYR A 95 -13.89 13.36 -16.50
CA TYR A 95 -12.88 13.85 -17.43
C TYR A 95 -11.99 12.72 -17.99
N HIS A 96 -12.31 11.46 -17.71
CA HIS A 96 -11.50 10.28 -18.06
C HIS A 96 -10.05 10.39 -17.59
N ILE A 97 -9.85 10.86 -16.36
CA ILE A 97 -8.52 11.09 -15.79
C ILE A 97 -8.12 9.91 -14.89
N PRO A 98 -6.98 9.24 -15.17
CA PRO A 98 -6.45 8.20 -14.30
C PRO A 98 -6.27 8.65 -12.85
N VAL A 99 -6.58 7.76 -11.91
CA VAL A 99 -6.42 7.99 -10.47
C VAL A 99 -5.46 6.96 -9.89
N VAL A 100 -4.48 7.43 -9.13
CA VAL A 100 -3.56 6.62 -8.32
C VAL A 100 -3.94 6.79 -6.85
N ASP A 101 -4.32 5.70 -6.20
CA ASP A 101 -4.63 5.67 -4.77
C ASP A 101 -3.63 4.77 -4.02
N PRO A 102 -2.84 5.32 -3.08
CA PRO A 102 -1.91 4.53 -2.29
C PRO A 102 -2.57 3.44 -1.44
N SER A 103 -3.85 3.56 -1.13
CA SER A 103 -4.60 2.55 -0.38
C SER A 103 -5.62 1.91 -1.30
N GLY A 104 -6.79 2.53 -1.47
CA GLY A 104 -7.82 2.17 -2.44
C GLY A 104 -8.08 0.69 -2.55
N GLU A 105 -8.59 0.04 -1.51
CA GLU A 105 -8.71 -1.43 -1.48
C GLU A 105 -10.06 -1.95 -2.00
N ALA A 106 -10.45 -3.17 -1.61
CA ALA A 106 -11.72 -3.80 -1.98
C ALA A 106 -12.93 -2.90 -1.74
N PHE A 107 -12.94 -2.12 -0.65
CA PHE A 107 -14.05 -1.18 -0.40
C PHE A 107 -14.19 -0.13 -1.51
N LEU A 108 -13.07 0.32 -2.10
CA LEU A 108 -13.08 1.34 -3.14
C LEU A 108 -13.47 0.70 -4.47
N GLU A 109 -12.94 -0.49 -4.75
CA GLU A 109 -13.32 -1.34 -5.90
C GLU A 109 -14.85 -1.49 -5.98
N ASP A 110 -15.49 -1.91 -4.89
CA ASP A 110 -16.95 -2.05 -4.83
C ASP A 110 -17.70 -0.72 -5.06
N ARG A 111 -17.17 0.38 -4.53
CA ARG A 111 -17.80 1.71 -4.60
C ARG A 111 -17.66 2.39 -5.96
N ILE A 112 -16.71 1.98 -6.78
CA ILE A 112 -16.45 2.55 -8.11
C ILE A 112 -16.71 1.56 -9.24
N ALA A 113 -17.19 0.35 -8.94
CA ALA A 113 -17.49 -0.67 -9.92
C ALA A 113 -18.46 -0.17 -11.02
N ASP A 114 -19.40 0.72 -10.68
CA ASP A 114 -20.33 1.32 -11.64
C ASP A 114 -19.68 2.27 -12.65
N ILE A 115 -18.47 2.77 -12.33
CA ILE A 115 -17.69 3.68 -13.17
C ILE A 115 -16.35 3.08 -13.61
N GLU A 116 -16.14 1.77 -13.46
CA GLU A 116 -14.86 1.12 -13.75
C GLU A 116 -14.37 1.41 -15.18
N ASN A 117 -15.30 1.54 -16.13
CA ASN A 117 -15.03 1.78 -17.55
C ASN A 117 -14.95 3.27 -17.92
N GLU A 118 -14.99 4.19 -16.95
CA GLU A 118 -14.91 5.63 -17.20
C GLU A 118 -13.47 6.15 -17.15
N SER A 119 -12.55 5.43 -16.52
CA SER A 119 -11.15 5.84 -16.39
C SER A 119 -10.24 4.66 -16.03
N VAL A 120 -8.97 4.94 -15.78
CA VAL A 120 -8.01 4.01 -15.17
C VAL A 120 -7.94 4.31 -13.68
N TYR A 121 -8.23 3.33 -12.84
CA TYR A 121 -8.08 3.45 -11.39
C TYR A 121 -6.98 2.50 -10.93
N VAL A 122 -5.88 3.04 -10.43
CA VAL A 122 -4.80 2.23 -9.86
C VAL A 122 -4.88 2.28 -8.34
N LEU A 123 -5.20 1.12 -7.80
CA LEU A 123 -5.41 0.83 -6.40
C LEU A 123 -4.15 0.23 -5.78
N SER A 124 -4.08 0.21 -4.44
CA SER A 124 -2.97 -0.42 -3.70
C SER A 124 -1.60 0.11 -4.10
N SER A 125 -1.45 1.43 -4.24
CA SER A 125 -0.19 2.07 -4.67
C SER A 125 0.69 2.54 -3.50
N GLY A 126 0.67 1.82 -2.38
CA GLY A 126 1.26 2.25 -1.10
C GLY A 126 2.32 1.30 -0.55
N PHE A 127 2.52 1.35 0.77
CA PHE A 127 3.39 0.44 1.51
C PHE A 127 2.72 -0.92 1.73
N PHE A 128 1.56 -0.91 2.38
CA PHE A 128 0.73 -2.08 2.62
C PHE A 128 -0.74 -1.64 2.62
N PRO A 129 -1.49 -1.90 1.53
CA PRO A 129 -1.08 -2.65 0.33
C PRO A 129 -0.18 -1.83 -0.63
N GLY A 130 0.54 -2.54 -1.52
CA GLY A 130 1.33 -1.99 -2.62
C GLY A 130 2.71 -2.61 -2.76
N MET A 131 3.71 -2.10 -2.04
CA MET A 131 5.07 -2.66 -2.03
C MET A 131 5.07 -4.14 -1.68
N THR A 132 4.26 -4.52 -0.70
CA THR A 132 4.03 -5.89 -0.25
C THR A 132 3.46 -6.79 -1.36
N GLY A 133 2.41 -6.35 -2.06
CA GLY A 133 1.89 -7.03 -3.26
C GLY A 133 2.91 -7.15 -4.38
N LEU A 134 3.65 -6.08 -4.67
CA LEU A 134 4.73 -6.06 -5.66
C LEU A 134 5.82 -7.11 -5.34
N LEU A 135 6.30 -7.14 -4.11
CA LEU A 135 7.34 -8.08 -3.68
C LEU A 135 6.84 -9.52 -3.69
N MET A 136 5.63 -9.79 -3.18
CA MET A 136 5.03 -11.13 -3.25
C MET A 136 4.94 -11.60 -4.70
N LYS A 137 4.41 -10.75 -5.59
CA LYS A 137 4.30 -11.03 -7.02
C LYS A 137 5.66 -11.33 -7.65
N TYR A 138 6.65 -10.48 -7.41
CA TYR A 138 8.01 -10.62 -7.96
C TYR A 138 8.67 -11.94 -7.52
N LEU A 139 8.62 -12.27 -6.23
CA LEU A 139 9.17 -13.52 -5.72
C LEU A 139 8.45 -14.74 -6.33
N CYS A 140 7.12 -14.69 -6.45
CA CYS A 140 6.33 -15.77 -7.07
C CYS A 140 6.62 -15.94 -8.57
N GLU A 141 6.71 -14.86 -9.34
CA GLU A 141 6.98 -14.90 -10.80
C GLU A 141 8.38 -15.41 -11.15
N SER A 142 9.27 -15.39 -10.16
CA SER A 142 10.62 -15.85 -10.28
C SER A 142 10.80 -17.37 -10.11
N LEU A 143 9.69 -18.10 -9.85
CA LEU A 143 9.61 -19.54 -9.67
C LEU A 143 8.65 -20.18 -10.70
N LYS A 144 8.79 -21.48 -10.98
CA LYS A 144 7.86 -22.23 -11.86
C LYS A 144 6.63 -22.74 -11.12
N SER A 145 6.80 -23.13 -9.86
CA SER A 145 5.71 -23.43 -8.93
C SER A 145 5.93 -22.69 -7.63
N VAL A 146 4.85 -22.30 -6.99
CA VAL A 146 4.86 -21.69 -5.66
C VAL A 146 4.22 -22.69 -4.70
N ASP A 147 4.94 -23.03 -3.63
CA ASP A 147 4.48 -24.00 -2.63
C ASP A 147 3.93 -23.25 -1.42
N CYS A 148 4.73 -22.35 -0.83
CA CYS A 148 4.34 -21.57 0.34
C CYS A 148 4.69 -20.09 0.19
N ILE A 149 3.86 -19.23 0.81
CA ILE A 149 4.13 -17.80 0.98
C ILE A 149 4.03 -17.46 2.47
N MET A 150 5.05 -16.82 3.02
CA MET A 150 5.01 -16.27 4.37
C MET A 150 5.43 -14.80 4.31
N GLY A 151 4.52 -13.90 4.66
CA GLY A 151 4.84 -12.49 4.85
C GLY A 151 4.72 -12.09 6.31
N LEU A 152 5.48 -11.08 6.72
CA LEU A 152 5.27 -10.39 7.99
C LEU A 152 5.56 -8.90 7.87
N SER A 153 4.89 -8.11 8.71
CA SER A 153 5.13 -6.67 8.86
C SER A 153 5.28 -6.30 10.34
N ILE A 154 6.36 -5.59 10.64
CA ILE A 154 6.70 -5.10 11.97
C ILE A 154 6.96 -3.61 11.88
N THR A 155 6.37 -2.84 12.79
CA THR A 155 6.57 -1.39 12.84
C THR A 155 6.58 -0.89 14.29
N ASN A 156 7.36 0.13 14.57
CA ASN A 156 7.22 0.98 15.76
C ASN A 156 6.86 2.42 15.39
N GLU A 157 6.55 2.69 14.11
CA GLU A 157 6.11 3.99 13.65
C GLU A 157 4.77 4.35 14.31
N ILE A 158 4.67 5.59 14.78
CA ILE A 158 3.40 6.11 15.28
C ILE A 158 2.51 6.41 14.07
N PRO A 159 1.34 5.75 13.94
CA PRO A 159 0.49 5.94 12.77
C PRO A 159 -0.11 7.35 12.74
N SER A 160 -0.28 7.89 11.53
CA SER A 160 -0.92 9.19 11.34
C SER A 160 -2.41 9.14 11.71
N ARG A 161 -3.01 10.32 11.96
CA ARG A 161 -4.47 10.45 12.15
C ARG A 161 -5.26 9.82 11.00
N SER A 162 -4.84 10.07 9.76
CA SER A 162 -5.50 9.53 8.57
C SER A 162 -5.38 8.01 8.49
N ALA A 163 -4.23 7.43 8.90
CA ALA A 163 -4.04 5.98 8.92
C ALA A 163 -4.92 5.30 9.97
N ILE A 164 -5.02 5.86 11.19
CA ILE A 164 -5.94 5.32 12.22
C ILE A 164 -7.40 5.47 11.76
N LYS A 165 -7.76 6.62 11.17
CA LYS A 165 -9.09 6.83 10.60
C LYS A 165 -9.40 5.79 9.52
N ASP A 166 -8.51 5.60 8.54
CA ASP A 166 -8.66 4.58 7.50
C ASP A 166 -8.79 3.19 8.11
N PHE A 167 -7.97 2.83 9.10
CA PHE A 167 -8.05 1.53 9.77
C PHE A 167 -9.43 1.29 10.42
N ILE A 168 -9.93 2.26 11.19
CA ILE A 168 -11.22 2.14 11.88
C ILE A 168 -12.35 1.96 10.85
N LEU A 169 -12.30 2.72 9.75
CA LEU A 169 -13.33 2.72 8.73
C LEU A 169 -13.27 1.45 7.85
N THR A 170 -12.09 1.03 7.43
CA THR A 170 -11.89 -0.15 6.57
C THR A 170 -12.14 -1.47 7.30
N ASN A 171 -11.93 -1.55 8.62
CA ASN A 171 -12.31 -2.73 9.41
C ASN A 171 -13.82 -2.98 9.38
N THR A 172 -14.64 -1.96 9.18
CA THR A 172 -16.09 -2.15 8.96
C THR A 172 -16.44 -2.60 7.55
N ALA A 173 -15.47 -2.59 6.62
CA ALA A 173 -15.67 -2.79 5.19
C ALA A 173 -14.79 -3.89 4.55
N GLY A 174 -14.05 -4.67 5.34
CA GLY A 174 -13.42 -5.91 4.88
C GLY A 174 -11.99 -5.80 4.33
N PHE A 175 -11.06 -5.15 5.06
CA PHE A 175 -9.61 -5.13 4.74
C PHE A 175 -8.98 -6.54 4.70
N GLY A 176 -9.49 -7.46 5.50
CA GLY A 176 -9.01 -8.83 5.60
C GLY A 176 -9.68 -9.59 6.74
N THR A 177 -9.22 -10.82 6.96
CA THR A 177 -9.76 -11.72 7.98
C THR A 177 -8.70 -12.01 9.04
N ALA A 178 -8.93 -11.48 10.25
CA ALA A 178 -8.04 -11.70 11.39
C ALA A 178 -7.94 -13.17 11.78
N LEU A 179 -6.77 -13.57 12.28
CA LEU A 179 -6.47 -14.92 12.77
C LEU A 179 -6.75 -16.00 11.73
N ASN A 180 -6.59 -15.69 10.44
CA ASN A 180 -6.75 -16.65 9.37
C ASN A 180 -5.54 -16.64 8.45
N TYR A 181 -5.27 -17.79 7.86
CA TYR A 181 -4.34 -17.98 6.77
C TYR A 181 -4.99 -18.82 5.67
N TYR A 182 -4.36 -18.87 4.51
CA TYR A 182 -4.83 -19.66 3.38
C TYR A 182 -4.13 -21.03 3.35
N GLU A 183 -4.89 -22.09 3.11
CA GLU A 183 -4.39 -23.45 2.91
C GLU A 183 -5.27 -24.18 1.88
N ASN A 184 -4.69 -24.60 0.77
CA ASN A 184 -5.33 -25.44 -0.25
C ASN A 184 -6.71 -24.92 -0.73
N GLY A 185 -6.83 -23.62 -0.96
CA GLY A 185 -8.07 -22.99 -1.45
C GLY A 185 -9.03 -22.55 -0.34
N GLU A 186 -8.73 -22.83 0.92
CA GLU A 186 -9.60 -22.52 2.06
C GLU A 186 -8.92 -21.59 3.07
N LEU A 187 -9.74 -20.83 3.83
CA LEU A 187 -9.25 -20.09 4.98
C LEU A 187 -9.28 -20.98 6.22
N LYS A 188 -8.16 -21.02 6.92
CA LYS A 188 -7.98 -21.73 8.18
C LYS A 188 -7.73 -20.73 9.30
N ARG A 189 -8.50 -20.87 10.38
CA ARG A 189 -8.32 -20.05 11.58
C ARG A 189 -7.10 -20.53 12.36
N ASP A 190 -6.25 -19.60 12.76
CA ASP A 190 -5.06 -19.82 13.57
C ASP A 190 -4.88 -18.68 14.57
N GLU A 191 -5.05 -19.01 15.85
CA GLU A 191 -4.88 -18.07 16.97
C GLU A 191 -3.47 -18.14 17.57
N THR A 192 -2.63 -19.04 17.06
CA THR A 192 -1.29 -19.30 17.59
C THR A 192 -0.37 -18.13 17.23
N PRO A 193 0.13 -17.37 18.21
CA PRO A 193 1.10 -16.33 17.92
C PRO A 193 2.43 -16.95 17.51
N ILE A 194 3.16 -16.24 16.66
CA ILE A 194 4.58 -16.52 16.41
C ILE A 194 5.43 -15.39 17.00
N TYR A 195 6.68 -15.71 17.31
CA TYR A 195 7.63 -14.77 17.87
C TYR A 195 8.76 -14.49 16.89
N ARG A 196 9.14 -13.22 16.77
CA ARG A 196 10.28 -12.78 15.96
C ARG A 196 11.08 -11.73 16.71
N ILE A 197 12.40 -11.85 16.66
CA ILE A 197 13.32 -10.83 17.18
C ILE A 197 13.77 -9.98 16.00
N VAL A 198 13.47 -8.68 16.05
CA VAL A 198 13.87 -7.68 15.07
C VAL A 198 14.43 -6.49 15.83
N GLU A 199 15.60 -5.98 15.42
CA GLU A 199 16.29 -4.87 16.09
C GLU A 199 16.45 -5.10 17.61
N ASN A 200 16.84 -6.32 18.02
CA ASN A 200 16.99 -6.75 19.41
C ASN A 200 15.71 -6.66 20.28
N LYS A 201 14.54 -6.56 19.65
CA LYS A 201 13.25 -6.57 20.33
C LYS A 201 12.40 -7.74 19.84
N GLU A 202 11.76 -8.44 20.78
CA GLU A 202 10.83 -9.50 20.46
C GLU A 202 9.44 -8.93 20.12
N TYR A 203 8.84 -9.46 19.07
CA TYR A 203 7.52 -9.13 18.58
C TYR A 203 6.65 -10.38 18.58
N THR A 204 5.44 -10.24 19.12
CA THR A 204 4.36 -11.23 18.99
C THR A 204 3.58 -10.91 17.73
N LEU A 205 3.52 -11.86 16.80
CA LEU A 205 2.84 -11.72 15.52
C LEU A 205 1.67 -12.67 15.41
N GLN A 206 0.60 -12.25 14.75
CA GLN A 206 -0.60 -13.05 14.52
C GLN A 206 -1.00 -13.01 13.05
N ASN A 207 -1.65 -14.09 12.60
CA ASN A 207 -2.14 -14.20 11.22
C ASN A 207 -3.22 -13.16 10.92
N TYR A 208 -3.15 -12.57 9.74
CA TYR A 208 -4.15 -11.65 9.21
C TYR A 208 -4.24 -11.78 7.69
N TYR A 209 -5.27 -12.47 7.19
CA TYR A 209 -5.42 -12.74 5.76
C TYR A 209 -5.99 -11.53 5.02
N THR A 210 -5.16 -10.78 4.31
CA THR A 210 -5.57 -9.56 3.58
C THR A 210 -6.17 -9.86 2.21
N ILE A 211 -6.92 -8.89 1.65
CA ILE A 211 -7.36 -8.95 0.25
C ILE A 211 -6.17 -8.95 -0.72
N GLU A 212 -5.09 -8.22 -0.40
CA GLU A 212 -3.87 -8.26 -1.23
C GLU A 212 -3.26 -9.67 -1.29
N LEU A 213 -3.15 -10.35 -0.14
CA LEU A 213 -2.72 -11.76 -0.10
C LEU A 213 -3.70 -12.66 -0.86
N GLN A 214 -5.01 -12.40 -0.77
CA GLN A 214 -6.02 -13.13 -1.53
C GLN A 214 -5.80 -13.04 -3.05
N ARG A 215 -5.45 -11.87 -3.58
CA ARG A 215 -5.15 -11.72 -5.02
C ARG A 215 -3.94 -12.55 -5.43
N ILE A 216 -2.90 -12.57 -4.58
CA ILE A 216 -1.71 -13.40 -4.78
C ILE A 216 -2.06 -14.90 -4.74
N THR A 217 -2.80 -15.38 -3.74
CA THR A 217 -3.16 -16.81 -3.63
C THR A 217 -4.07 -17.27 -4.76
N GLN A 218 -4.98 -16.41 -5.24
CA GLN A 218 -5.82 -16.71 -6.42
C GLN A 218 -4.99 -16.86 -7.70
N LYS A 219 -3.95 -16.03 -7.87
CA LYS A 219 -3.10 -16.05 -9.07
C LYS A 219 -2.09 -17.21 -9.06
N TYR A 220 -1.36 -17.38 -7.96
CA TYR A 220 -0.23 -18.34 -7.90
C TYR A 220 -0.59 -19.69 -7.29
N LYS A 221 -1.74 -19.78 -6.60
CA LYS A 221 -2.27 -21.03 -6.01
C LYS A 221 -1.22 -21.81 -5.19
N PRO A 222 -0.58 -21.18 -4.19
CA PRO A 222 0.28 -21.92 -3.27
C PRO A 222 -0.52 -23.01 -2.55
N GLU A 223 0.18 -23.96 -1.92
CA GLU A 223 -0.41 -24.87 -0.93
C GLU A 223 -0.81 -24.07 0.32
N ARG A 224 0.07 -23.16 0.77
CA ARG A 224 -0.12 -22.39 2.00
C ARG A 224 0.32 -20.95 1.87
N ALA A 225 -0.44 -20.03 2.46
CA ALA A 225 -0.05 -18.63 2.50
C ALA A 225 -0.43 -17.97 3.83
N ASN A 226 0.56 -17.37 4.49
CA ASN A 226 0.43 -16.69 5.77
C ASN A 226 0.87 -15.23 5.62
N TRP A 227 0.15 -14.32 6.29
CA TRP A 227 0.62 -12.96 6.53
C TRP A 227 0.50 -12.64 8.01
N TYR A 228 1.61 -12.25 8.63
CA TYR A 228 1.68 -11.98 10.06
C TYR A 228 1.86 -10.49 10.33
N TYR A 229 1.09 -9.96 11.28
CA TYR A 229 1.25 -8.58 11.73
C TYR A 229 1.65 -8.53 13.20
N ALA A 230 2.51 -7.56 13.55
CA ALA A 230 2.88 -7.33 14.94
C ALA A 230 1.69 -6.80 15.75
N SER A 231 1.43 -7.43 16.89
CA SER A 231 0.45 -6.91 17.83
C SER A 231 0.88 -5.54 18.34
N PHE A 232 -0.05 -4.58 18.38
CA PHE A 232 0.15 -3.27 18.98
C PHE A 232 0.13 -3.30 20.53
N GLY A 233 0.03 -4.49 21.13
CA GLY A 233 -0.20 -4.66 22.56
C GLY A 233 -1.69 -4.61 22.91
N GLU A 234 -2.04 -5.15 24.07
CA GLU A 234 -3.44 -5.35 24.49
C GLU A 234 -4.21 -4.03 24.61
N GLU A 235 -3.61 -3.00 25.19
CA GLU A 235 -4.28 -1.71 25.44
C GLU A 235 -4.62 -0.96 24.15
N ILE A 236 -3.66 -0.86 23.21
CA ILE A 236 -3.88 -0.22 21.91
C ILE A 236 -4.91 -1.01 21.11
N THR A 237 -4.79 -2.34 21.09
CA THR A 237 -5.73 -3.22 20.40
C THR A 237 -7.16 -3.03 20.92
N LYS A 238 -7.33 -2.93 22.24
CA LYS A 238 -8.63 -2.68 22.88
C LYS A 238 -9.20 -1.32 22.46
N LEU A 239 -8.41 -0.24 22.51
CA LEU A 239 -8.88 1.08 22.10
C LEU A 239 -9.28 1.13 20.62
N MET A 240 -8.53 0.46 19.75
CA MET A 240 -8.85 0.33 18.33
C MET A 240 -10.19 -0.39 18.12
N GLN A 241 -10.42 -1.51 18.83
CA GLN A 241 -11.70 -2.23 18.77
C GLN A 241 -12.87 -1.39 19.29
N GLU A 242 -12.70 -0.68 20.41
CA GLU A 242 -13.71 0.23 20.95
C GLU A 242 -14.05 1.34 19.94
N ALA A 243 -13.06 1.90 19.25
CA ALA A 243 -13.26 2.92 18.23
C ALA A 243 -14.07 2.39 17.04
N VAL A 244 -13.78 1.17 16.56
CA VAL A 244 -14.55 0.50 15.50
C VAL A 244 -16.01 0.30 15.94
N ILE A 245 -16.25 -0.16 17.17
CA ILE A 245 -17.61 -0.36 17.69
C ILE A 245 -18.36 0.98 17.80
N LYS A 246 -17.74 2.02 18.38
CA LYS A 246 -18.36 3.35 18.51
C LYS A 246 -18.72 3.95 17.15
N TYR A 247 -17.86 3.77 16.16
CA TYR A 247 -18.13 4.20 14.79
C TYR A 247 -19.33 3.44 14.18
N GLY A 248 -19.37 2.11 14.33
CA GLY A 248 -20.50 1.28 13.88
C GLY A 248 -21.84 1.67 14.53
N LEU A 249 -21.81 2.16 15.77
CA LEU A 249 -22.97 2.71 16.49
C LEU A 249 -23.35 4.13 16.05
N LYS A 250 -22.69 4.70 15.04
CA LYS A 250 -22.95 6.03 14.47
C LYS A 250 -22.93 7.16 15.50
N GLN A 251 -21.99 7.13 16.44
CA GLN A 251 -21.85 8.15 17.48
C GLN A 251 -21.33 9.52 16.98
N GLY A 252 -21.16 9.68 15.66
CA GLY A 252 -20.77 10.94 15.01
C GLY A 252 -19.25 11.13 14.88
N ASP A 253 -18.86 12.14 14.10
CA ASP A 253 -17.45 12.42 13.77
C ASP A 253 -16.63 12.90 14.97
N GLU A 254 -17.24 13.61 15.92
CA GLU A 254 -16.56 14.09 17.12
C GLU A 254 -16.07 12.92 17.99
N ALA A 255 -16.90 11.90 18.19
CA ALA A 255 -16.53 10.69 18.92
C ALA A 255 -15.40 9.92 18.22
N LEU A 256 -15.43 9.87 16.88
CA LEU A 256 -14.35 9.26 16.09
C LEU A 256 -13.03 10.02 16.27
N GLN A 257 -13.04 11.36 16.25
CA GLN A 257 -11.84 12.17 16.48
C GLN A 257 -11.26 11.96 17.88
N GLN A 258 -12.11 11.95 18.91
CA GLN A 258 -11.68 11.68 20.29
C GLN A 258 -11.04 10.28 20.44
N SER A 259 -11.61 9.28 19.77
CA SER A 259 -11.02 7.94 19.70
C SER A 259 -9.64 7.95 19.03
N ILE A 260 -9.51 8.61 17.87
CA ILE A 260 -8.22 8.73 17.15
C ILE A 260 -7.18 9.43 18.03
N ASP A 261 -7.54 10.54 18.69
CA ASP A 261 -6.67 11.27 19.61
C ASP A 261 -6.15 10.39 20.75
N SER A 262 -7.05 9.60 21.34
CA SER A 262 -6.72 8.71 22.46
C SER A 262 -5.76 7.60 22.03
N ILE A 263 -5.97 7.04 20.82
CA ILE A 263 -5.11 5.99 20.25
C ILE A 263 -3.70 6.54 19.97
N ILE A 264 -3.59 7.71 19.31
CA ILE A 264 -2.28 8.33 19.01
C ILE A 264 -1.52 8.60 20.30
N LYS A 265 -2.18 9.19 21.30
CA LYS A 265 -1.56 9.48 22.58
C LYS A 265 -1.02 8.21 23.25
N LEU A 266 -1.73 7.08 23.12
CA LEU A 266 -1.25 5.81 23.67
C LEU A 266 -0.04 5.27 22.89
N PHE A 267 -0.03 5.39 21.56
CA PHE A 267 1.17 5.09 20.75
C PHE A 267 2.36 5.97 21.17
N GLU A 268 2.17 7.26 21.41
CA GLU A 268 3.22 8.17 21.89
C GLU A 268 3.74 7.81 23.29
N MET A 269 2.86 7.34 24.18
CA MET A 269 3.23 6.94 25.54
C MET A 269 3.96 5.58 25.60
N THR A 270 3.62 4.67 24.69
CA THR A 270 4.18 3.31 24.62
C THR A 270 5.38 3.22 23.67
N GLY A 271 5.49 4.17 22.74
CA GLY A 271 6.62 4.35 21.85
C GLY A 271 7.86 4.66 22.67
N GLY A 272 8.80 3.71 22.72
CA GLY A 272 10.08 3.94 23.36
C GLY A 272 10.89 5.03 22.65
N SER A 273 12.03 5.41 23.23
CA SER A 273 12.93 6.44 22.68
C SER A 273 13.68 6.04 21.41
N THR A 274 13.29 4.92 20.77
CA THR A 274 13.96 4.36 19.60
C THR A 274 13.51 5.07 18.33
N ALA A 275 14.39 5.18 17.34
CA ALA A 275 14.01 5.69 16.03
C ALA A 275 12.85 4.89 15.41
N ALA A 276 12.00 5.57 14.63
CA ALA A 276 10.95 4.91 13.87
C ALA A 276 11.57 4.00 12.82
N TYR A 277 10.99 2.81 12.66
CA TYR A 277 11.34 1.85 11.66
C TYR A 277 10.13 0.99 11.28
N ASN A 278 10.18 0.51 10.05
CA ASN A 278 9.26 -0.42 9.44
C ASN A 278 10.09 -1.54 8.81
N TYR A 279 9.66 -2.78 9.04
CA TYR A 279 10.28 -3.99 8.51
C TYR A 279 9.21 -4.86 7.85
N ILE A 280 9.46 -5.22 6.59
CA ILE A 280 8.72 -6.26 5.88
C ILE A 280 9.67 -7.41 5.61
N HIS A 281 9.20 -8.63 5.87
CA HIS A 281 9.86 -9.83 5.38
C HIS A 281 8.85 -10.68 4.63
N ILE A 282 9.22 -11.11 3.43
CA ILE A 282 8.43 -12.04 2.62
C ILE A 282 9.35 -13.18 2.23
N GLU A 283 8.88 -14.40 2.46
CA GLU A 283 9.51 -15.65 2.04
C GLU A 283 8.55 -16.39 1.11
N VAL A 284 9.06 -16.83 -0.02
CA VAL A 284 8.34 -17.68 -0.97
C VAL A 284 9.16 -18.94 -1.20
N THR A 285 8.57 -20.09 -0.93
CA THR A 285 9.14 -21.39 -1.28
C THR A 285 8.48 -21.92 -2.54
N GLY A 286 9.25 -22.62 -3.37
CA GLY A 286 8.73 -23.21 -4.59
C GLY A 286 9.80 -23.96 -5.35
N SER A 287 9.55 -24.22 -6.63
CA SER A 287 10.52 -24.90 -7.48
C SER A 287 10.76 -24.19 -8.81
N ASP A 288 11.99 -24.31 -9.31
CA ASP A 288 12.35 -24.04 -10.70
C ASP A 288 13.02 -25.31 -11.27
N ASN A 289 12.46 -25.89 -12.33
CA ASN A 289 12.98 -27.10 -12.98
C ASN A 289 13.31 -28.28 -12.02
N ASN A 290 12.40 -28.58 -11.07
CA ASN A 290 12.56 -29.61 -10.03
C ASN A 290 13.68 -29.35 -9.00
N GLN A 291 14.24 -28.14 -8.99
CA GLN A 291 15.10 -27.65 -7.94
C GLN A 291 14.25 -26.84 -6.96
N GLY A 292 14.27 -27.17 -5.68
CA GLY A 292 13.57 -26.40 -4.65
C GLY A 292 14.32 -25.11 -4.34
N HIS A 293 13.58 -24.03 -4.07
CA HIS A 293 14.10 -22.71 -3.74
C HIS A 293 13.35 -22.10 -2.55
N ILE A 294 14.07 -21.30 -1.77
CA ILE A 294 13.52 -20.34 -0.82
C ILE A 294 14.00 -18.96 -1.26
N ARG A 295 13.09 -18.08 -1.61
CA ARG A 295 13.40 -16.70 -1.99
C ARG A 295 12.83 -15.74 -0.98
N THR A 296 13.64 -14.77 -0.55
CA THR A 296 13.21 -13.77 0.43
C THR A 296 13.35 -12.36 -0.09
N ALA A 297 12.51 -11.48 0.45
CA ALA A 297 12.64 -10.04 0.37
C ALA A 297 12.51 -9.44 1.77
N ASP A 298 13.54 -8.72 2.19
CA ASP A 298 13.62 -8.02 3.47
C ASP A 298 13.71 -6.52 3.19
N VAL A 299 12.72 -5.75 3.62
CA VAL A 299 12.67 -4.29 3.43
C VAL A 299 12.78 -3.59 4.77
N HIS A 300 13.74 -2.67 4.89
CA HIS A 300 13.85 -1.76 6.03
C HIS A 300 13.65 -0.31 5.56
N SER A 301 12.85 0.43 6.34
CA SER A 301 12.66 1.87 6.14
C SER A 301 12.37 2.55 7.46
N SER A 302 12.62 3.86 7.55
CA SER A 302 12.24 4.62 8.74
C SER A 302 10.73 4.87 8.80
N TYR A 303 10.11 5.20 7.67
CA TYR A 303 8.69 5.52 7.62
C TYR A 303 7.98 4.80 6.46
N SER A 304 6.82 4.24 6.75
CA SER A 304 5.92 3.62 5.75
C SER A 304 5.47 4.62 4.67
N SER A 305 5.43 5.90 5.01
CA SER A 305 5.15 6.99 4.06
C SER A 305 6.24 7.20 3.00
N ASP A 306 7.49 6.84 3.29
CA ASP A 306 8.57 6.87 2.30
C ASP A 306 8.25 5.86 1.18
N ILE A 307 8.04 4.60 1.54
CA ILE A 307 7.71 3.54 0.57
C ILE A 307 6.39 3.84 -0.15
N SER A 308 5.35 4.27 0.58
CA SER A 308 4.06 4.60 -0.05
C SER A 308 4.20 5.69 -1.12
N SER A 309 5.03 6.69 -0.86
CA SER A 309 5.28 7.76 -1.85
C SER A 309 6.05 7.28 -3.06
N ILE A 310 6.97 6.32 -2.88
CA ILE A 310 7.74 5.71 -3.97
C ILE A 310 6.77 4.92 -4.86
N ILE A 311 5.99 4.00 -4.31
CA ILE A 311 5.07 3.18 -5.12
C ILE A 311 4.05 4.06 -5.84
N ALA A 312 3.48 5.08 -5.19
CA ALA A 312 2.59 6.03 -5.85
C ALA A 312 3.25 6.79 -7.00
N ALA A 313 4.49 7.26 -6.82
CA ALA A 313 5.23 7.95 -7.87
C ALA A 313 5.60 7.03 -9.05
N TYR A 314 6.03 5.80 -8.79
CA TYR A 314 6.33 4.82 -9.85
C TYR A 314 5.07 4.35 -10.56
N THR A 315 3.94 4.34 -9.87
CA THR A 315 2.63 4.13 -10.47
C THR A 315 2.30 5.22 -11.49
N VAL A 316 2.55 6.49 -11.17
CA VAL A 316 2.40 7.60 -12.13
C VAL A 316 3.31 7.40 -13.35
N LYS A 317 4.59 7.06 -13.14
CA LYS A 317 5.54 6.79 -14.23
C LYS A 317 5.04 5.66 -15.13
N ALA A 318 4.59 4.55 -14.54
CA ALA A 318 4.05 3.40 -15.26
C ALA A 318 2.78 3.74 -16.06
N LEU A 319 1.88 4.59 -15.52
CA LEU A 319 0.70 5.04 -16.24
C LEU A 319 1.04 5.88 -17.48
N VAL A 320 2.05 6.75 -17.38
CA VAL A 320 2.51 7.57 -18.51
C VAL A 320 3.10 6.70 -19.62
N GLU A 321 3.87 5.68 -19.25
CA GLU A 321 4.54 4.78 -20.18
C GLU A 321 3.57 3.77 -20.82
N LYS A 322 2.79 3.07 -20.00
CA LYS A 322 2.00 1.90 -20.44
C LYS A 322 0.62 2.26 -20.98
N GLN A 323 0.02 3.35 -20.47
CA GLN A 323 -1.32 3.81 -20.85
C GLN A 323 -2.34 2.65 -20.90
N PRO A 324 -2.59 1.97 -19.76
CA PRO A 324 -3.47 0.81 -19.73
C PRO A 324 -4.91 1.20 -20.13
N ASP A 325 -5.66 0.19 -20.55
CA ASP A 325 -7.10 0.35 -20.82
C ASP A 325 -7.86 0.76 -19.55
N PHE A 326 -9.04 1.35 -19.74
CA PHE A 326 -9.94 1.69 -18.64
C PHE A 326 -10.27 0.45 -17.80
N GLY A 327 -10.46 0.66 -16.50
CA GLY A 327 -10.68 -0.39 -15.54
C GLY A 327 -10.01 -0.11 -14.20
N ILE A 328 -10.25 -1.04 -13.27
CA ILE A 328 -9.61 -1.08 -11.97
C ILE A 328 -8.37 -1.97 -12.07
N HIS A 329 -7.22 -1.38 -11.75
CA HIS A 329 -5.89 -2.01 -11.77
C HIS A 329 -5.25 -1.90 -10.38
N TYR A 330 -4.24 -2.72 -10.12
CA TYR A 330 -3.45 -2.63 -8.90
C TYR A 330 -2.02 -2.22 -9.24
N ALA A 331 -1.34 -1.51 -8.32
CA ALA A 331 0.05 -1.12 -8.54
C ALA A 331 0.95 -2.32 -8.85
N MET A 332 0.70 -3.48 -8.22
CA MET A 332 1.42 -4.73 -8.49
C MET A 332 1.30 -5.21 -9.94
N ASP A 333 0.23 -4.84 -10.66
CA ASP A 333 0.02 -5.27 -12.05
C ASP A 333 0.68 -4.36 -13.07
N ILE A 334 0.86 -3.08 -12.72
CA ILE A 334 1.37 -2.07 -13.66
C ILE A 334 2.77 -1.57 -13.36
N VAL A 335 3.21 -1.55 -12.10
CA VAL A 335 4.56 -1.12 -11.74
C VAL A 335 5.55 -2.24 -12.03
N ASP A 336 6.64 -1.89 -12.72
CA ASP A 336 7.79 -2.78 -12.84
C ASP A 336 8.67 -2.67 -11.60
N LEU A 337 8.74 -3.75 -10.82
CA LEU A 337 9.48 -3.77 -9.57
C LEU A 337 11.00 -3.71 -9.80
N GLU A 338 11.53 -4.20 -10.93
CA GLU A 338 12.97 -4.14 -11.19
C GLU A 338 13.46 -2.69 -11.28
N THR A 339 12.68 -1.84 -11.96
CA THR A 339 12.94 -0.40 -12.05
C THR A 339 12.84 0.27 -10.67
N VAL A 340 11.91 -0.15 -9.81
CA VAL A 340 11.83 0.36 -8.43
C VAL A 340 13.06 -0.05 -7.62
N ILE A 341 13.42 -1.35 -7.65
CA ILE A 341 14.55 -1.93 -6.91
C ILE A 341 15.86 -1.19 -7.24
N HIS A 342 16.07 -0.87 -8.52
CA HIS A 342 17.26 -0.13 -8.97
C HIS A 342 17.43 1.22 -8.24
N ASP A 343 16.33 1.90 -7.95
CA ASP A 343 16.32 3.25 -7.41
C ASP A 343 16.19 3.29 -5.86
N LEU A 344 15.70 2.21 -5.22
CA LEU A 344 15.49 2.16 -3.75
C LEU A 344 16.70 2.62 -2.91
N PRO A 345 17.96 2.24 -3.23
CA PRO A 345 19.13 2.69 -2.44
C PRO A 345 19.31 4.21 -2.45
N GLN A 346 19.00 4.88 -3.57
CA GLN A 346 19.08 6.33 -3.71
C GLN A 346 17.95 7.04 -2.95
N LEU A 347 16.89 6.30 -2.65
CA LEU A 347 15.70 6.75 -1.92
C LEU A 347 15.77 6.40 -0.43
N ASN A 348 16.91 5.89 0.05
CA ASN A 348 17.16 5.46 1.43
C ASN A 348 16.22 4.34 1.91
N ILE A 349 15.83 3.44 1.00
CA ILE A 349 15.13 2.21 1.33
C ILE A 349 16.12 1.06 1.16
N ASP A 350 16.31 0.28 2.23
CA ASP A 350 17.13 -0.92 2.18
C ASP A 350 16.24 -2.11 1.82
N LEU A 351 16.60 -2.80 0.74
CA LEU A 351 15.95 -4.03 0.28
C LEU A 351 17.03 -5.09 0.08
N VAL A 352 16.90 -6.20 0.79
CA VAL A 352 17.74 -7.38 0.61
C VAL A 352 16.91 -8.48 -0.03
N LEU A 353 17.36 -8.97 -1.19
CA LEU A 353 16.78 -10.12 -1.86
C LEU A 353 17.73 -11.31 -1.71
N THR A 354 17.21 -12.47 -1.35
CA THR A 354 17.99 -13.71 -1.27
C THR A 354 17.33 -14.84 -2.05
N ASP A 355 18.14 -15.75 -2.57
CA ASP A 355 17.70 -17.01 -3.18
C ASP A 355 18.57 -18.15 -2.64
N LYS A 356 17.94 -19.09 -1.95
CA LYS A 356 18.57 -20.28 -1.39
C LYS A 356 18.04 -21.51 -2.09
N ILE A 357 18.96 -22.27 -2.68
CA ILE A 357 18.68 -23.57 -3.28
C ILE A 357 18.49 -24.61 -2.17
N LEU A 358 17.41 -25.38 -2.23
CA LEU A 358 17.14 -26.51 -1.34
C LEU A 358 17.81 -27.77 -1.91
N GLU A 359 18.92 -28.18 -1.30
CA GLU A 359 19.57 -29.44 -1.67
C GLU A 359 18.62 -30.61 -1.39
N LYS A 360 18.53 -31.57 -2.32
CA LYS A 360 17.85 -32.84 -2.06
C LYS A 360 18.65 -33.57 -0.98
N GLU A 361 18.00 -33.95 0.11
CA GLU A 361 18.59 -34.94 1.03
C GLU A 361 18.90 -36.20 0.21
N GLU A 362 20.18 -36.52 0.07
CA GLU A 362 20.60 -37.85 -0.38
C GLU A 362 20.17 -38.82 0.72
N THR A 363 19.09 -39.55 0.49
CA THR A 363 18.74 -40.71 1.32
C THR A 363 19.82 -41.77 1.11
N TYR A 364 20.77 -41.83 2.04
CA TYR A 364 21.68 -42.96 2.16
C TYR A 364 20.87 -44.15 2.71
N GLU A 365 20.53 -45.11 1.84
CA GLU A 365 20.19 -46.45 2.29
C GLU A 365 21.47 -47.07 2.86
N GLU A 366 21.63 -47.08 4.19
CA GLU A 366 22.57 -48.00 4.83
C GLU A 366 22.10 -49.43 4.50
N GLY A 367 22.80 -50.08 3.56
CA GLY A 367 22.58 -51.47 3.22
C GLY A 367 22.67 -52.34 4.48
N SER A 368 21.58 -53.03 4.79
CA SER A 368 21.56 -54.04 5.85
C SER A 368 22.39 -55.26 5.45
N ILE A 369 23.30 -55.68 6.34
CA ILE A 369 24.17 -56.85 6.21
C ILE A 369 23.37 -58.14 6.39
#